data_AF-A0A1J8PW47-F1
#
_entry.id   AF-A0A1J8PW47-F1
#
_cell.length_a   1.000
_cell.length_b   1.000
_cell.length_c   1.000
_cell.angle_alpha   90.00
_cell.angle_beta   90.00
_cell.angle_gamma   90.00
#
_symmetry.space_group_name_H-M   'P 1'
#
loop_
_entity.id
_entity.type
_entity.pdbx_description
1 polymer ?
#
loop_
_entity_poly.entity_id
_entity_poly.type
_entity_poly.pdbx_seq_one_letter_code
_entity_poly.pdbx_strand_id
1 'polypeptide(L)'
;MRSVRKVAVWLFLAVERVLTAQIPLSPDYHKESLDPYPYFERDPRQWDLDEPHAVNATGNLVLETVNSLLQHWANTRYRIGHTIVPGIVPVGTILYHGAISGSHIPTALDWVAMEPEHSIVFCGGTVKLGCWHATFAVTHPMKVLYFDGSSAATIPEGTMDTQDLVAWSEMKPEWVDNEARRIQDLCKWALKNGVNGLVRMEINFEIMICNFTSHMDVISFSNLDSPRLVVDNPTTEDPNTLHHAFEVLHSASWRENYPGETRIILDYSALISFYDTDLVPSLVPRRVGLERWDHRVAGISPEDIERVKDRLAQMLERPAVTASAAWM
;
A
#
# COMPACT_ATOMS: atom_id res chain seq x y z
N MET A 1 -11.64 37.10 43.52
CA MET A 1 -11.30 36.77 42.11
C MET A 1 -11.41 35.25 41.80
N ARG A 2 -12.53 34.59 42.14
CA ARG A 2 -12.76 33.15 41.85
C ARG A 2 -13.94 32.86 40.91
N SER A 3 -14.59 33.90 40.38
CA SER A 3 -15.79 33.77 39.55
C SER A 3 -15.53 33.96 38.03
N VAL A 4 -14.40 34.55 37.63
CA VAL A 4 -14.12 34.85 36.22
C VAL A 4 -13.47 33.68 35.45
N ARG A 5 -12.84 32.72 36.15
CA ARG A 5 -12.17 31.57 35.51
C ARG A 5 -13.08 30.42 35.08
N LYS A 6 -14.34 30.37 35.52
CA LYS A 6 -15.28 29.29 35.13
C LYS A 6 -16.06 29.60 33.84
N VAL A 7 -16.18 30.87 33.46
CA VAL A 7 -16.94 31.27 32.26
C VAL A 7 -16.12 31.04 30.98
N ALA A 8 -14.79 31.18 31.05
CA ALA A 8 -13.91 30.97 29.90
C ALA A 8 -13.85 29.50 29.44
N VAL A 9 -14.02 28.54 30.34
CA VAL A 9 -13.95 27.10 30.02
C VAL A 9 -15.20 26.61 29.27
N TRP A 10 -16.37 27.22 29.51
CA TRP A 10 -17.60 26.86 28.81
C TRP A 10 -17.70 27.46 27.40
N LEU A 11 -17.04 28.59 27.14
CA LEU A 11 -16.99 29.19 25.80
C LEU A 11 -16.09 28.40 24.84
N PHE A 12 -15.01 27.78 25.31
CA PHE A 12 -14.16 26.93 24.46
C PHE A 12 -14.82 25.60 24.08
N LEU A 13 -15.60 24.99 24.99
CA LEU A 13 -16.35 23.74 24.69
C LEU A 13 -17.55 23.95 23.75
N ALA A 14 -18.09 25.17 23.67
CA ALA A 14 -19.16 25.49 22.73
C ALA A 14 -18.64 25.75 21.31
N VAL A 15 -17.42 26.28 21.17
CA VAL A 15 -16.83 26.58 19.85
C VAL A 15 -16.32 25.31 19.15
N GLU A 16 -15.82 24.30 19.89
CA GLU A 16 -15.43 23.02 19.28
C GLU A 16 -16.63 22.16 18.82
N ARG A 17 -17.84 22.38 19.35
CA ARG A 17 -19.04 21.66 18.88
C ARG A 17 -19.75 22.30 17.68
N VAL A 18 -19.29 23.45 17.19
CA VAL A 18 -19.92 24.15 16.06
C VAL A 18 -19.18 23.92 14.74
N LEU A 19 -17.98 23.33 14.76
CA LEU A 19 -17.23 22.98 13.53
C LEU A 19 -17.55 21.58 12.97
N THR A 20 -18.49 20.85 13.57
CA THR A 20 -19.10 19.63 12.99
C THR A 20 -20.56 19.84 12.60
N ALA A 21 -20.95 21.08 12.27
CA ALA A 21 -22.14 21.29 11.48
C ALA A 21 -21.86 20.75 10.07
N GLN A 22 -22.41 19.58 9.75
CA GLN A 22 -22.63 19.18 8.36
C GLN A 22 -23.27 20.39 7.67
N ILE A 23 -22.60 20.91 6.64
CA ILE A 23 -23.20 21.90 5.75
C ILE A 23 -24.46 21.22 5.20
N PRO A 24 -25.67 21.73 5.46
CA PRO A 24 -26.84 21.19 4.81
C PRO A 24 -26.65 21.44 3.31
N LEU A 25 -26.52 20.37 2.53
CA LEU A 25 -26.53 20.45 1.08
C LEU A 25 -27.89 21.06 0.70
N SER A 26 -27.88 22.34 0.34
CA SER A 26 -29.05 23.00 -0.25
C SER A 26 -29.30 22.33 -1.60
N PRO A 27 -30.48 21.77 -1.88
CA PRO A 27 -30.77 21.09 -3.12
C PRO A 27 -31.15 22.11 -4.19
N ASP A 28 -30.30 23.10 -4.45
CA ASP A 28 -30.41 23.91 -5.68
C ASP A 28 -29.72 23.17 -6.81
N TYR A 29 -30.33 22.06 -7.22
CA TYR A 29 -30.00 21.39 -8.47
C TYR A 29 -30.57 22.24 -9.60
N HIS A 30 -29.70 23.00 -10.28
CA HIS A 30 -30.02 23.56 -11.57
C HIS A 30 -30.43 22.44 -12.51
N LYS A 31 -31.66 22.55 -13.02
CA LYS A 31 -32.32 21.59 -13.90
C LYS A 31 -31.72 21.68 -15.31
N GLU A 32 -30.46 21.26 -15.47
CA GLU A 32 -29.92 21.00 -16.79
C GLU A 32 -30.44 19.65 -17.28
N SER A 33 -31.01 19.69 -18.48
CA SER A 33 -31.62 18.59 -19.20
C SER A 33 -30.61 17.48 -19.46
N LEU A 34 -30.62 16.44 -18.62
CA LEU A 34 -29.97 15.17 -18.93
C LEU A 34 -30.91 14.36 -19.82
N ASP A 35 -30.55 14.23 -21.10
CA ASP A 35 -31.20 13.31 -22.02
C ASP A 35 -31.15 11.88 -21.46
N PRO A 36 -32.25 11.09 -21.52
CA PRO A 36 -32.28 9.79 -20.88
C PRO A 36 -31.50 8.76 -21.69
N TYR A 37 -30.41 8.24 -21.13
CA TYR A 37 -29.87 6.95 -21.54
C TYR A 37 -30.87 5.85 -21.15
N PRO A 38 -31.17 4.84 -22.00
CA PRO A 38 -32.36 4.00 -21.86
C PRO A 38 -32.31 2.93 -20.76
N TYR A 39 -31.33 2.94 -19.86
CA TYR A 39 -31.09 1.82 -18.92
C TYR A 39 -31.31 2.16 -17.44
N PHE A 40 -31.68 3.39 -17.09
CA PHE A 40 -32.03 3.75 -15.71
C PHE A 40 -33.54 4.01 -15.59
N GLU A 41 -34.31 2.96 -15.27
CA GLU A 41 -35.74 3.05 -14.95
C GLU A 41 -36.03 3.53 -13.52
N ARG A 42 -35.02 3.89 -12.70
CA ARG A 42 -35.24 4.48 -11.37
C ARG A 42 -35.08 5.99 -11.41
N ASP A 43 -36.08 6.72 -10.91
CA ASP A 43 -35.99 8.17 -10.67
C ASP A 43 -34.78 8.43 -9.76
N PRO A 44 -33.77 9.22 -10.18
CA PRO A 44 -32.59 9.51 -9.37
C PRO A 44 -32.90 10.20 -8.03
N ARG A 45 -34.15 10.62 -7.80
CA ARG A 45 -34.65 11.17 -6.54
C ARG A 45 -35.15 10.14 -5.53
N GLN A 46 -35.17 8.85 -5.86
CA GLN A 46 -35.68 7.80 -4.98
C GLN A 46 -34.52 7.08 -4.27
N TRP A 47 -33.87 7.79 -3.34
CA TRP A 47 -32.97 7.17 -2.38
C TRP A 47 -33.80 6.66 -1.22
N ASP A 48 -34.02 5.35 -1.14
CA ASP A 48 -34.67 4.71 -0.01
C ASP A 48 -33.61 4.26 0.99
N LEU A 49 -33.47 5.00 2.10
CA LEU A 49 -32.51 4.68 3.16
C LEU A 49 -32.95 3.47 4.00
N ASP A 50 -34.21 3.04 3.87
CA ASP A 50 -34.75 1.86 4.55
C ASP A 50 -34.58 0.59 3.68
N GLU A 51 -34.24 0.71 2.39
CA GLU A 51 -33.90 -0.43 1.53
C GLU A 51 -32.60 -1.06 2.02
N PRO A 52 -32.61 -2.33 2.49
CA PRO A 52 -31.39 -2.99 2.92
C PRO A 52 -30.45 -3.13 1.73
N HIS A 53 -29.16 -2.90 1.95
CA HIS A 53 -28.15 -3.13 0.93
C HIS A 53 -28.23 -4.58 0.42
N ALA A 54 -27.96 -4.76 -0.87
CA ALA A 54 -27.84 -6.10 -1.43
C ALA A 54 -26.80 -6.89 -0.62
N VAL A 55 -27.12 -8.15 -0.28
CA VAL A 55 -26.30 -8.98 0.62
C VAL A 55 -24.87 -9.19 0.06
N ASN A 56 -24.72 -9.09 -1.25
CA ASN A 56 -23.45 -9.20 -1.97
C ASN A 56 -22.85 -7.84 -2.36
N ALA A 57 -23.38 -6.71 -1.87
CA ALA A 57 -22.83 -5.39 -2.15
C ALA A 57 -21.46 -5.26 -1.50
N THR A 58 -20.47 -4.87 -2.31
CA THR A 58 -19.07 -4.70 -1.90
C THR A 58 -18.56 -3.27 -2.10
N GLY A 59 -19.42 -2.35 -2.56
CA GLY A 59 -19.02 -0.97 -2.88
C GLY A 59 -18.45 -0.22 -1.69
N ASN A 60 -18.97 -0.46 -0.47
CA ASN A 60 -18.40 0.08 0.76
C ASN A 60 -16.96 -0.42 1.00
N LEU A 61 -16.67 -1.68 0.69
CA LEU A 61 -15.33 -2.26 0.83
C LEU A 61 -14.34 -1.63 -0.15
N VAL A 62 -14.77 -1.40 -1.40
CA VAL A 62 -13.95 -0.71 -2.41
C VAL A 62 -13.61 0.72 -1.96
N LEU A 63 -14.62 1.50 -1.56
CA LEU A 63 -14.43 2.89 -1.12
C LEU A 63 -13.59 3.00 0.15
N GLU A 64 -13.82 2.11 1.12
CA GLU A 64 -13.03 2.06 2.34
C GLU A 64 -11.57 1.69 2.06
N THR A 65 -11.32 0.72 1.16
CA THR A 65 -9.95 0.39 0.72
C THR A 65 -9.30 1.58 0.03
N VAL A 66 -9.98 2.24 -0.92
CA VAL A 66 -9.46 3.44 -1.61
C VAL A 66 -9.02 4.51 -0.61
N ASN A 67 -9.83 4.76 0.42
CA ASN A 67 -9.51 5.71 1.49
C ASN A 67 -8.35 5.25 2.41
N SER A 68 -7.94 3.99 2.33
CA SER A 68 -6.95 3.36 3.23
C SER A 68 -5.61 3.05 2.54
N LEU A 69 -5.53 3.17 1.22
CA LEU A 69 -4.30 2.90 0.45
C LEU A 69 -3.14 3.75 0.99
N LEU A 70 -1.96 3.13 1.09
CA LEU A 70 -0.74 3.76 1.60
C LEU A 70 -0.79 4.25 3.06
N GLN A 71 -1.78 3.87 3.86
CA GLN A 71 -1.82 4.16 5.30
C GLN A 71 -1.42 2.93 6.12
N HIS A 72 -0.50 3.10 7.06
CA HIS A 72 0.05 1.99 7.83
C HIS A 72 -1.04 1.25 8.64
N TRP A 73 -1.78 1.96 9.50
CA TRP A 73 -2.74 1.30 10.42
C TRP A 73 -3.87 0.57 9.72
N ALA A 74 -4.42 1.17 8.67
CA ALA A 74 -5.54 0.59 7.94
C ALA A 74 -5.12 -0.72 7.24
N ASN A 75 -3.91 -0.74 6.66
CA ASN A 75 -3.34 -1.94 6.06
C ASN A 75 -2.95 -2.97 7.13
N THR A 76 -2.50 -2.57 8.33
CA THR A 76 -2.26 -3.50 9.46
C THR A 76 -3.54 -4.13 9.96
N ARG A 77 -4.62 -3.35 10.08
CA ARG A 77 -5.94 -3.83 10.53
C ARG A 77 -6.57 -4.77 9.51
N TYR A 78 -6.54 -4.39 8.23
CA TYR A 78 -7.02 -5.21 7.10
C TYR A 78 -5.82 -5.79 6.33
N ARG A 79 -5.07 -6.65 7.02
CA ARG A 79 -3.79 -7.21 6.56
C ARG A 79 -3.84 -7.96 5.23
N ILE A 80 -4.98 -8.56 4.88
CA ILE A 80 -5.14 -9.27 3.61
C ILE A 80 -5.55 -8.26 2.53
N GLY A 81 -4.61 -7.97 1.64
CA GLY A 81 -4.83 -7.09 0.51
C GLY A 81 -5.84 -7.65 -0.50
N HIS A 82 -6.70 -6.79 -1.03
CA HIS A 82 -7.70 -7.11 -2.06
C HIS A 82 -7.67 -6.11 -3.21
N THR A 83 -6.62 -5.30 -3.33
CA THR A 83 -6.53 -4.24 -4.31
C THR A 83 -5.12 -4.10 -4.85
N ILE A 84 -5.01 -3.99 -6.17
CA ILE A 84 -3.77 -3.74 -6.88
C ILE A 84 -3.90 -2.37 -7.55
N VAL A 85 -2.91 -1.50 -7.38
CA VAL A 85 -2.95 -0.14 -7.91
C VAL A 85 -1.63 0.23 -8.58
N PRO A 86 -1.62 0.54 -9.89
CA PRO A 86 -0.47 1.14 -10.53
C PRO A 86 -0.14 2.50 -9.92
N GLY A 87 1.13 2.88 -9.92
CA GLY A 87 1.57 4.16 -9.38
C GLY A 87 2.92 4.60 -9.91
N ILE A 88 3.39 5.72 -9.40
CA ILE A 88 4.67 6.33 -9.77
C ILE A 88 5.39 6.78 -8.51
N VAL A 89 6.68 6.48 -8.44
CA VAL A 89 7.59 7.18 -7.53
C VAL A 89 8.19 8.37 -8.30
N PRO A 90 7.93 9.61 -7.88
CA PRO A 90 8.39 10.81 -8.59
C PRO A 90 9.89 11.02 -8.44
N VAL A 91 10.44 11.84 -9.34
CA VAL A 91 11.83 12.30 -9.28
C VAL A 91 12.06 13.06 -7.98
N GLY A 92 13.22 12.86 -7.37
CA GLY A 92 13.61 13.46 -6.10
C GLY A 92 13.18 12.66 -4.86
N THR A 93 12.41 11.58 -5.01
CA THR A 93 12.13 10.68 -3.89
C THR A 93 13.42 10.02 -3.41
N ILE A 94 13.62 10.05 -2.10
CA ILE A 94 14.75 9.42 -1.43
C ILE A 94 14.35 8.02 -0.97
N LEU A 95 15.19 7.04 -1.28
CA LEU A 95 14.98 5.62 -0.97
C LEU A 95 16.21 5.08 -0.23
N TYR A 96 16.01 4.12 0.68
CA TYR A 96 17.05 3.64 1.57
C TYR A 96 17.23 2.13 1.46
N HIS A 97 18.47 1.65 1.53
CA HIS A 97 18.80 0.24 1.40
C HIS A 97 19.85 -0.16 2.46
N GLY A 98 19.54 -1.17 3.26
CA GLY A 98 20.51 -1.83 4.14
C GLY A 98 21.12 -3.04 3.44
N ALA A 99 22.43 -3.02 3.23
CA ALA A 99 23.11 -4.12 2.56
C ALA A 99 23.43 -5.24 3.55
N ILE A 100 22.82 -6.42 3.36
CA ILE A 100 23.12 -7.63 4.15
C ILE A 100 24.45 -8.27 3.72
N SER A 101 24.83 -8.09 2.45
CA SER A 101 25.87 -8.88 1.76
C SER A 101 27.19 -8.11 1.52
N GLY A 102 27.43 -7.01 2.24
CA GLY A 102 28.72 -6.33 2.31
C GLY A 102 28.76 -4.95 1.62
N SER A 103 29.97 -4.49 1.28
CA SER A 103 30.24 -3.09 0.88
C SER A 103 29.95 -2.78 -0.59
N HIS A 104 28.91 -3.35 -1.17
CA HIS A 104 28.57 -3.12 -2.57
C HIS A 104 27.21 -2.43 -2.70
N ILE A 105 27.13 -1.51 -3.66
CA ILE A 105 25.86 -0.96 -4.10
C ILE A 105 25.16 -2.04 -4.94
N PRO A 106 23.91 -2.42 -4.63
CA PRO A 106 23.18 -3.40 -5.41
C PRO A 106 23.02 -2.90 -6.86
N THR A 107 23.23 -3.81 -7.81
CA THR A 107 23.01 -3.55 -9.25
C THR A 107 21.86 -4.37 -9.80
N ALA A 108 21.53 -5.49 -9.15
CA ALA A 108 20.43 -6.38 -9.48
C ALA A 108 19.18 -6.04 -8.66
N LEU A 109 18.17 -6.91 -8.68
CA LEU A 109 16.98 -6.77 -7.87
C LEU A 109 17.28 -6.88 -6.37
N ASP A 110 16.60 -6.06 -5.56
CA ASP A 110 16.71 -6.02 -4.10
C ASP A 110 15.58 -5.10 -3.54
N TRP A 111 15.51 -4.94 -2.22
CA TRP A 111 14.53 -4.09 -1.54
C TRP A 111 15.11 -2.72 -1.19
N VAL A 112 14.24 -1.71 -1.26
CA VAL A 112 14.47 -0.39 -0.67
C VAL A 112 13.30 -0.03 0.23
N ALA A 113 13.56 0.74 1.27
CA ALA A 113 12.52 1.28 2.15
C ALA A 113 12.31 2.77 1.91
N MET A 114 11.10 3.22 2.27
CA MET A 114 10.73 4.64 2.25
C MET A 114 11.31 5.42 3.44
N GLU A 115 11.64 4.73 4.54
CA GLU A 115 12.24 5.32 5.74
C GLU A 115 13.58 4.64 6.07
N PRO A 116 14.59 5.40 6.53
CA PRO A 116 15.91 4.83 6.83
C PRO A 116 15.84 3.82 7.97
N GLU A 117 15.02 4.06 9.01
CA GLU A 117 14.86 3.18 10.17
C GLU A 117 14.44 1.77 9.73
N HIS A 118 13.53 1.66 8.76
CA HIS A 118 13.08 0.38 8.22
C HIS A 118 14.22 -0.35 7.49
N SER A 119 14.92 0.33 6.59
CA SER A 119 16.05 -0.27 5.86
C SER A 119 17.24 -0.66 6.75
N ILE A 120 17.46 0.04 7.87
CA ILE A 120 18.54 -0.24 8.81
C ILE A 120 18.35 -1.61 9.48
N VAL A 121 17.12 -2.09 9.64
CA VAL A 121 16.83 -3.44 10.17
C VAL A 121 17.43 -4.54 9.28
N PHE A 122 17.50 -4.28 7.98
CA PHE A 122 18.12 -5.17 6.99
C PHE A 122 19.61 -4.88 6.79
N CYS A 123 20.17 -3.96 7.57
CA CYS A 123 21.60 -3.69 7.56
C CYS A 123 22.30 -4.75 8.43
N GLY A 124 22.90 -5.77 7.80
CA GLY A 124 23.63 -6.85 8.46
C GLY A 124 25.15 -6.73 8.34
N GLY A 125 25.87 -7.02 9.43
CA GLY A 125 27.33 -6.95 9.45
C GLY A 125 27.99 -7.51 10.72
N THR A 126 29.31 -7.33 10.82
CA THR A 126 30.07 -7.70 12.04
C THR A 126 30.61 -6.44 12.70
N VAL A 127 30.97 -6.51 13.99
CA VAL A 127 31.62 -5.39 14.72
C VAL A 127 32.82 -4.83 13.95
N LYS A 128 33.56 -5.67 13.22
CA LYS A 128 34.76 -5.25 12.48
C LYS A 128 34.44 -4.62 11.11
N LEU A 129 33.37 -5.07 10.47
CA LEU A 129 33.03 -4.66 9.11
C LEU A 129 31.96 -3.55 9.08
N GLY A 130 31.28 -3.31 10.21
CA GLY A 130 30.09 -2.49 10.26
C GLY A 130 28.98 -3.05 9.36
N CYS A 131 28.00 -2.21 9.07
CA CYS A 131 27.00 -2.46 8.06
C CYS A 131 26.99 -1.33 7.02
N TRP A 132 26.73 -1.65 5.76
CA TRP A 132 26.63 -0.66 4.69
C TRP A 132 25.19 -0.26 4.40
N HIS A 133 24.95 1.04 4.38
CA HIS A 133 23.65 1.63 4.14
C HIS A 133 23.74 2.62 2.97
N ALA A 134 22.93 2.37 1.95
CA ALA A 134 22.88 3.19 0.74
C ALA A 134 21.63 4.05 0.75
N THR A 135 21.80 5.31 0.32
CA THR A 135 20.70 6.21 0.03
C THR A 135 20.68 6.50 -1.46
N PHE A 136 19.52 6.34 -2.07
CA PHE A 136 19.25 6.59 -3.48
C PHE A 136 18.34 7.80 -3.65
N ALA A 137 18.50 8.52 -4.75
CA ALA A 137 17.52 9.50 -5.22
C ALA A 137 16.96 9.05 -6.57
N VAL A 138 15.63 9.02 -6.69
CA VAL A 138 14.95 8.75 -7.96
C VAL A 138 15.25 9.89 -8.93
N THR A 139 15.86 9.58 -10.07
CA THR A 139 16.26 10.56 -11.09
C THR A 139 15.35 10.57 -12.31
N HIS A 140 14.54 9.52 -12.49
CA HIS A 140 13.49 9.44 -13.51
C HIS A 140 12.21 8.86 -12.90
N PRO A 141 11.00 9.31 -13.30
CA PRO A 141 9.75 8.77 -12.74
C PRO A 141 9.72 7.25 -12.86
N MET A 142 9.56 6.56 -11.73
CA MET A 142 9.64 5.10 -11.66
C MET A 142 8.22 4.54 -11.61
N LYS A 143 7.85 3.73 -12.61
CA LYS A 143 6.55 3.06 -12.61
C LYS A 143 6.55 1.94 -11.58
N VAL A 144 5.55 1.91 -10.71
CA VAL A 144 5.43 0.89 -9.67
C VAL A 144 4.04 0.27 -9.66
N LEU A 145 3.93 -0.92 -9.07
CA LEU A 145 2.65 -1.57 -8.79
C LEU A 145 2.53 -1.80 -7.29
N TYR A 146 1.45 -1.29 -6.68
CA TYR A 146 1.19 -1.38 -5.26
C TYR A 146 0.21 -2.51 -4.94
N PHE A 147 0.56 -3.32 -3.93
CA PHE A 147 -0.31 -4.32 -3.31
C PHE A 147 -0.74 -3.82 -1.93
N ASP A 148 -2.04 -3.62 -1.71
CA ASP A 148 -2.59 -3.19 -0.42
C ASP A 148 -2.48 -4.28 0.67
N GLY A 149 -2.94 -3.95 1.88
CA GLY A 149 -2.76 -4.76 3.07
C GLY A 149 -1.32 -4.79 3.57
N SER A 150 -1.05 -5.69 4.52
CA SER A 150 0.31 -5.99 4.99
C SER A 150 0.99 -6.98 4.04
N SER A 151 1.08 -6.63 2.76
CA SER A 151 1.50 -7.49 1.65
C SER A 151 2.96 -7.99 1.68
N ALA A 152 3.77 -7.49 2.63
CA ALA A 152 5.10 -8.01 2.92
C ALA A 152 5.16 -8.83 4.22
N ALA A 153 4.11 -8.89 5.02
CA ALA A 153 4.11 -9.70 6.23
C ALA A 153 4.07 -11.19 5.88
N THR A 154 5.02 -11.96 6.43
CA THR A 154 5.20 -13.40 6.18
C THR A 154 4.18 -14.24 6.94
N ILE A 155 2.90 -14.02 6.64
CA ILE A 155 1.75 -14.65 7.28
C ILE A 155 1.05 -15.56 6.23
N PRO A 156 1.04 -16.90 6.39
CA PRO A 156 0.41 -17.83 5.45
C PRO A 156 -1.09 -17.57 5.21
N GLU A 157 -1.73 -16.85 6.12
CA GLU A 157 -3.15 -16.51 6.11
C GLU A 157 -3.55 -15.41 5.10
N GLY A 158 -2.70 -15.10 4.12
CA GLY A 158 -3.14 -14.51 2.85
C GLY A 158 -2.66 -13.10 2.54
N THR A 159 -1.77 -12.55 3.36
CA THR A 159 -1.15 -11.24 3.14
C THR A 159 -0.48 -11.15 1.76
N MET A 160 0.02 -12.27 1.24
CA MET A 160 0.72 -12.35 -0.05
C MET A 160 -0.15 -12.82 -1.22
N ASP A 161 -1.45 -13.08 -1.04
CA ASP A 161 -2.25 -13.75 -2.08
C ASP A 161 -2.29 -12.95 -3.40
N THR A 162 -2.43 -11.62 -3.35
CA THR A 162 -2.57 -10.79 -4.54
C THR A 162 -1.28 -10.70 -5.35
N GLN A 163 -0.13 -10.64 -4.68
CA GLN A 163 1.18 -10.70 -5.35
C GLN A 163 1.46 -12.11 -5.92
N ASP A 164 1.07 -13.17 -5.22
CA ASP A 164 1.19 -14.55 -5.71
C ASP A 164 0.34 -14.78 -6.98
N LEU A 165 -0.88 -14.23 -7.04
CA LEU A 165 -1.72 -14.26 -8.25
C LEU A 165 -1.03 -13.59 -9.44
N VAL A 166 -0.37 -12.44 -9.23
CA VAL A 166 0.38 -11.75 -10.28
C VAL A 166 1.62 -12.56 -10.70
N ALA A 167 2.35 -13.14 -9.76
CA ALA A 167 3.56 -13.90 -10.02
C ALA A 167 3.28 -15.25 -10.73
N TRP A 168 2.28 -15.98 -10.25
CA TRP A 168 2.11 -17.41 -10.54
C TRP A 168 0.71 -17.79 -11.01
N SER A 169 -0.26 -16.87 -10.99
CA SER A 169 -1.67 -17.16 -11.30
C SER A 169 -2.28 -18.21 -10.36
N GLU A 170 -1.72 -18.34 -9.16
CA GLU A 170 -2.17 -19.20 -8.07
C GLU A 170 -1.56 -18.69 -6.76
N MET A 171 -2.24 -18.92 -5.63
CA MET A 171 -1.71 -18.62 -4.30
C MET A 171 -0.74 -19.72 -3.86
N LYS A 172 0.39 -19.35 -3.24
CA LYS A 172 1.42 -20.28 -2.73
C LYS A 172 1.70 -20.02 -1.25
N PRO A 173 0.76 -20.34 -0.34
CA PRO A 173 0.96 -20.13 1.10
C PRO A 173 2.19 -20.89 1.65
N GLU A 174 2.57 -22.01 1.03
CA GLU A 174 3.77 -22.77 1.36
C GLU A 174 5.09 -22.06 0.98
N TRP A 175 5.02 -21.00 0.17
CA TRP A 175 6.16 -20.17 -0.25
C TRP A 175 6.18 -18.82 0.46
N VAL A 176 5.43 -18.64 1.55
CA VAL A 176 5.38 -17.37 2.29
C VAL A 176 6.79 -16.84 2.63
N ASP A 177 7.71 -17.69 3.07
CA ASP A 177 9.08 -17.33 3.43
C ASP A 177 10.05 -17.30 2.23
N ASN A 178 9.59 -17.63 1.02
CA ASN A 178 10.43 -17.70 -0.19
C ASN A 178 10.47 -16.36 -0.94
N GLU A 179 10.84 -15.30 -0.23
CA GLU A 179 10.89 -13.94 -0.74
C GLU A 179 11.87 -13.77 -1.92
N ALA A 180 13.01 -14.48 -1.90
CA ALA A 180 13.99 -14.45 -2.98
C ALA A 180 13.41 -14.95 -4.32
N ARG A 181 12.60 -16.01 -4.30
CA ARG A 181 11.92 -16.50 -5.49
C ARG A 181 10.81 -15.55 -5.93
N ARG A 182 10.07 -15.01 -4.96
CA ARG A 182 8.95 -14.11 -5.22
C ARG A 182 9.40 -12.82 -5.89
N ILE A 183 10.41 -12.13 -5.37
CA ILE A 183 10.97 -10.93 -6.00
C ILE A 183 11.50 -11.23 -7.40
N GLN A 184 12.15 -12.39 -7.60
CA GLN A 184 12.67 -12.77 -8.91
C GLN A 184 11.57 -12.93 -9.96
N ASP A 185 10.51 -13.69 -9.64
CA ASP A 185 9.42 -13.94 -10.57
C ASP A 185 8.54 -12.71 -10.79
N LEU A 186 8.24 -11.95 -9.72
CA LEU A 186 7.51 -10.70 -9.82
C LEU A 186 8.27 -9.66 -10.62
N CYS A 187 9.59 -9.49 -10.42
CA CYS A 187 10.37 -8.54 -11.19
C CYS A 187 10.50 -8.92 -12.66
N LYS A 188 10.58 -10.22 -12.95
CA LYS A 188 10.52 -10.72 -14.34
C LYS A 188 9.19 -10.35 -15.00
N TRP A 189 8.07 -10.51 -14.28
CA TRP A 189 6.76 -10.06 -14.76
C TRP A 189 6.68 -8.54 -14.88
N ALA A 190 7.15 -7.80 -13.88
CA ALA A 190 7.08 -6.34 -13.81
C ALA A 190 7.82 -5.68 -14.98
N LEU A 191 9.08 -6.08 -15.21
CA LEU A 191 9.90 -5.53 -16.29
C LEU A 191 9.30 -5.82 -17.67
N LYS A 192 8.69 -7.00 -17.86
CA LYS A 192 7.98 -7.34 -19.11
C LYS A 192 6.79 -6.39 -19.37
N ASN A 193 6.17 -5.87 -18.31
CA ASN A 193 5.02 -4.97 -18.37
C ASN A 193 5.39 -3.49 -18.12
N GLY A 194 6.68 -3.13 -18.18
CA GLY A 194 7.12 -1.75 -18.02
C GLY A 194 6.99 -1.20 -16.60
N VAL A 195 6.93 -2.07 -15.58
CA VAL A 195 6.94 -1.73 -14.16
C VAL A 195 8.35 -1.93 -13.60
N ASN A 196 8.86 -0.94 -12.88
CA ASN A 196 10.23 -0.90 -12.38
C ASN A 196 10.37 -1.40 -10.92
N GLY A 197 9.28 -1.34 -10.15
CA GLY A 197 9.26 -1.82 -8.77
C GLY A 197 7.87 -2.15 -8.25
N LEU A 198 7.82 -2.83 -7.10
CA LEU A 198 6.60 -3.35 -6.50
C LEU A 198 6.50 -2.85 -5.06
N VAL A 199 5.48 -2.07 -4.77
CA VAL A 199 5.26 -1.47 -3.45
C VAL A 199 4.43 -2.41 -2.61
N ARG A 200 4.83 -2.58 -1.35
CA ARG A 200 4.12 -3.38 -0.36
C ARG A 200 4.45 -2.90 1.06
N MET A 201 3.76 -3.46 2.05
CA MET A 201 3.90 -3.04 3.44
C MET A 201 4.05 -4.23 4.39
N GLU A 202 4.98 -4.14 5.33
CA GLU A 202 4.99 -4.97 6.55
C GLU A 202 4.85 -4.04 7.75
N ILE A 203 5.98 -3.62 8.34
CA ILE A 203 6.04 -2.63 9.42
C ILE A 203 6.12 -1.22 8.85
N ASN A 204 6.68 -1.06 7.65
CA ASN A 204 6.65 0.20 6.90
C ASN A 204 6.54 -0.12 5.40
N PHE A 205 6.40 0.90 4.56
CA PHE A 205 6.37 0.72 3.11
C PHE A 205 7.77 0.43 2.57
N GLU A 206 7.83 -0.55 1.68
CA GLU A 206 9.03 -0.94 0.95
C GLU A 206 8.70 -1.13 -0.52
N ILE A 207 9.76 -1.09 -1.33
CA ILE A 207 9.68 -1.31 -2.77
C ILE A 207 10.67 -2.42 -3.12
N MET A 208 10.17 -3.51 -3.72
CA MET A 208 11.03 -4.41 -4.48
C MET A 208 11.47 -3.69 -5.74
N ILE A 209 12.75 -3.42 -5.89
CA ILE A 209 13.32 -2.80 -7.08
C ILE A 209 13.83 -3.90 -8.00
N CYS A 210 13.47 -3.81 -9.27
CA CYS A 210 13.82 -4.84 -10.25
C CYS A 210 15.16 -4.59 -10.95
N ASN A 211 15.64 -3.34 -10.98
CA ASN A 211 16.95 -2.98 -11.50
C ASN A 211 17.43 -1.66 -10.88
N PHE A 212 18.46 -1.74 -10.03
CA PHE A 212 19.01 -0.56 -9.34
C PHE A 212 19.81 0.39 -10.23
N THR A 213 20.19 -0.04 -11.43
CA THR A 213 20.89 0.82 -12.41
C THR A 213 19.94 1.68 -13.24
N SER A 214 18.65 1.65 -12.91
CA SER A 214 17.59 2.32 -13.68
C SER A 214 16.75 3.23 -12.75
N HIS A 215 16.37 4.40 -13.26
CA HIS A 215 15.50 5.39 -12.60
C HIS A 215 15.99 6.03 -11.30
N MET A 216 17.13 5.62 -10.73
CA MET A 216 17.69 6.24 -9.54
C MET A 216 19.21 6.16 -9.50
N ASP A 217 19.81 7.06 -8.73
CA ASP A 217 21.25 7.15 -8.54
C ASP A 217 21.59 7.15 -7.04
N VAL A 218 22.76 6.61 -6.71
CA VAL A 218 23.27 6.64 -5.32
C VAL A 218 23.68 8.06 -4.96
N ILE A 219 23.15 8.56 -3.85
CA ILE A 219 23.53 9.86 -3.28
C ILE A 219 24.44 9.73 -2.06
N SER A 220 24.32 8.62 -1.31
CA SER A 220 25.22 8.34 -0.18
C SER A 220 25.41 6.83 0.00
N PHE A 221 26.57 6.46 0.51
CA PHE A 221 26.88 5.09 0.87
C PHE A 221 27.77 5.10 2.12
N SER A 222 27.17 4.72 3.25
CA SER A 222 27.77 4.90 4.58
C SER A 222 28.02 3.57 5.26
N ASN A 223 29.12 3.47 6.01
CA ASN A 223 29.37 2.38 6.92
C ASN A 223 28.88 2.78 8.32
N LEU A 224 27.87 2.07 8.81
CA LEU A 224 27.24 2.25 10.12
C LEU A 224 27.74 1.17 11.08
N ASP A 225 27.65 1.44 12.38
CA ASP A 225 27.81 0.37 13.38
C ASP A 225 26.68 -0.65 13.19
N SER A 226 27.03 -1.94 13.19
CA SER A 226 26.08 -3.00 12.82
C SER A 226 24.99 -3.14 13.89
N PRO A 227 23.71 -2.83 13.58
CA PRO A 227 22.61 -2.96 14.53
C PRO A 227 22.24 -4.43 14.78
N ARG A 228 22.49 -5.29 13.78
CA ARG A 228 22.43 -6.75 13.91
C ARG A 228 23.86 -7.28 13.99
N LEU A 229 24.28 -7.70 15.18
CA LEU A 229 25.44 -8.59 15.28
C LEU A 229 24.97 -9.99 14.88
N VAL A 230 25.56 -10.57 13.83
CA VAL A 230 25.40 -12.01 13.58
C VAL A 230 26.08 -12.74 14.73
N VAL A 231 25.33 -13.01 15.80
CA VAL A 231 25.80 -13.79 16.96
C VAL A 231 25.49 -15.26 16.69
N ASP A 232 26.49 -16.12 16.78
CA ASP A 232 26.39 -17.57 16.51
C ASP A 232 25.42 -18.32 17.47
N ASN A 233 24.81 -17.66 18.46
CA ASN A 233 23.97 -18.28 19.47
C ASN A 233 22.89 -17.30 20.01
N PRO A 234 21.58 -17.53 19.73
CA PRO A 234 20.51 -16.59 20.07
C PRO A 234 19.95 -16.90 21.47
N THR A 235 20.63 -16.45 22.53
CA THR A 235 20.16 -16.74 23.91
C THR A 235 19.92 -15.51 24.78
N THR A 236 20.05 -14.30 24.25
CA THR A 236 19.78 -13.08 25.01
C THR A 236 18.98 -12.10 24.18
N GLU A 237 17.85 -11.62 24.72
CA GLU A 237 17.17 -10.41 24.28
C GLU A 237 18.19 -9.26 24.29
N ASP A 238 18.74 -8.92 23.13
CA ASP A 238 19.68 -7.82 22.97
C ASP A 238 18.91 -6.50 23.10
N PRO A 239 19.24 -5.61 24.07
CA PRO A 239 18.63 -4.30 24.23
C PRO A 239 18.60 -3.47 22.93
N ASN A 240 19.57 -3.68 22.03
CA ASN A 240 19.60 -3.02 20.72
C ASN A 240 18.42 -3.47 19.84
N THR A 241 18.00 -4.73 19.91
CA THR A 241 16.88 -5.25 19.12
C THR A 241 15.56 -4.56 19.47
N LEU A 242 15.31 -4.33 20.77
CA LEU A 242 14.11 -3.58 21.22
C LEU A 242 14.16 -2.12 20.80
N HIS A 243 15.34 -1.49 20.85
CA HIS A 243 15.50 -0.11 20.40
C HIS A 243 15.24 0.01 18.89
N HIS A 244 15.82 -0.86 18.07
CA HIS A 244 15.58 -0.86 16.62
C HIS A 244 14.13 -1.14 16.26
N ALA A 245 13.48 -2.10 16.94
CA ALA A 245 12.05 -2.35 16.76
C ALA A 245 11.21 -1.11 17.11
N PHE A 246 11.55 -0.39 18.19
CA PHE A 246 10.89 0.85 18.56
C PHE A 246 11.07 1.94 17.50
N GLU A 247 12.29 2.17 17.00
CA GLU A 247 12.55 3.20 15.99
C GLU A 247 11.80 2.93 14.68
N VAL A 248 11.74 1.67 14.25
CA VAL A 248 10.99 1.30 13.04
C VAL A 248 9.50 1.52 13.24
N LEU A 249 8.93 1.08 14.37
CA LEU A 249 7.53 1.32 14.70
C LEU A 249 7.22 2.82 14.86
N HIS A 250 8.16 3.60 15.40
CA HIS A 250 8.02 5.04 15.52
C HIS A 250 7.99 5.70 14.13
N SER A 251 8.90 5.31 13.22
CA SER A 251 8.91 5.79 11.83
C SER A 251 7.62 5.41 11.08
N ALA A 252 7.10 4.21 11.30
CA ALA A 252 5.85 3.74 10.70
C ALA A 252 4.64 4.57 11.16
N SER A 253 4.63 4.99 12.44
CA SER A 253 3.56 5.81 13.00
C SER A 253 3.39 7.17 12.32
N TRP A 254 4.42 7.66 11.60
CA TRP A 254 4.31 8.89 10.81
C TRP A 254 3.39 8.74 9.58
N ARG A 255 3.06 7.50 9.21
CA ARG A 255 2.17 7.12 8.10
C ARG A 255 0.91 6.39 8.59
N GLU A 256 0.63 6.46 9.90
CA GLU A 256 -0.42 5.67 10.55
C GLU A 256 -1.79 5.88 9.92
N ASN A 257 -2.14 7.14 9.67
CA ASN A 257 -3.43 7.57 9.13
C ASN A 257 -3.23 8.46 7.90
N TYR A 258 -4.34 8.84 7.27
CA TYR A 258 -4.35 9.82 6.17
C TYR A 258 -3.45 11.04 6.49
N PRO A 259 -2.57 11.46 5.56
CA PRO A 259 -2.50 11.05 4.16
C PRO A 259 -1.65 9.79 3.87
N GLY A 260 -1.11 9.12 4.88
CA GLY A 260 -0.25 7.94 4.69
C GLY A 260 1.09 8.27 4.00
N GLU A 261 1.63 7.31 3.26
CA GLU A 261 2.80 7.48 2.40
C GLU A 261 2.45 8.31 1.17
N THR A 262 3.00 9.52 1.09
CA THR A 262 2.64 10.53 0.07
C THR A 262 3.65 10.62 -1.06
N ARG A 263 4.82 9.99 -0.94
CA ARG A 263 5.87 9.99 -1.98
C ARG A 263 5.60 8.97 -3.08
N ILE A 264 4.54 8.17 -2.99
CA ILE A 264 4.08 7.25 -4.02
C ILE A 264 2.75 7.77 -4.53
N ILE A 265 2.67 8.07 -5.84
CA ILE A 265 1.48 8.63 -6.46
C ILE A 265 0.73 7.51 -7.15
N LEU A 266 -0.42 7.11 -6.59
CA LEU A 266 -1.25 6.04 -7.15
C LEU A 266 -2.17 6.56 -8.27
N ASP A 267 -2.34 5.77 -9.32
CA ASP A 267 -3.38 5.97 -10.33
C ASP A 267 -4.66 5.24 -9.91
N TYR A 268 -5.49 5.93 -9.13
CA TYR A 268 -6.78 5.41 -8.68
C TYR A 268 -7.73 5.07 -9.84
N SER A 269 -7.56 5.65 -11.03
CA SER A 269 -8.39 5.34 -12.21
C SER A 269 -8.02 4.00 -12.85
N ALA A 270 -6.88 3.43 -12.46
CA ALA A 270 -6.34 2.15 -12.90
C ALA A 270 -6.40 1.07 -11.81
N LEU A 271 -7.09 1.36 -10.70
CA LEU A 271 -7.26 0.46 -9.57
C LEU A 271 -8.01 -0.81 -9.98
N ILE A 272 -7.51 -1.96 -9.50
CA ILE A 272 -8.16 -3.26 -9.63
C ILE A 272 -8.50 -3.74 -8.24
N SER A 273 -9.80 -3.88 -7.97
CA SER A 273 -10.28 -4.42 -6.70
C SER A 273 -10.83 -5.82 -6.90
N PHE A 274 -10.39 -6.75 -6.06
CA PHE A 274 -11.02 -8.06 -5.96
C PHE A 274 -12.41 -7.98 -5.31
N TYR A 275 -12.82 -6.81 -4.79
CA TYR A 275 -14.20 -6.57 -4.39
C TYR A 275 -15.13 -6.21 -5.56
N ASP A 276 -14.63 -6.00 -6.76
CA ASP A 276 -15.45 -5.82 -7.96
C ASP A 276 -16.15 -7.15 -8.34
N THR A 277 -17.47 -7.20 -8.13
CA THR A 277 -18.27 -8.42 -8.35
C THR A 277 -18.46 -8.74 -9.83
N ASP A 278 -18.31 -7.77 -10.72
CA ASP A 278 -18.40 -7.98 -12.15
C ASP A 278 -17.08 -8.54 -12.68
N LEU A 279 -15.95 -8.07 -12.14
CA LEU A 279 -14.61 -8.54 -12.49
C LEU A 279 -14.32 -9.94 -11.93
N VAL A 280 -14.63 -10.19 -10.65
CA VAL A 280 -14.33 -11.45 -9.95
C VAL A 280 -15.55 -12.08 -9.23
N PRO A 281 -16.62 -12.44 -9.96
CA PRO A 281 -17.83 -13.04 -9.41
C PRO A 281 -17.59 -14.34 -8.65
N SER A 282 -16.54 -15.11 -8.96
CA SER A 282 -16.22 -16.36 -8.25
C SER A 282 -15.90 -16.17 -6.76
N LEU A 283 -15.47 -14.96 -6.36
CA LEU A 283 -15.17 -14.62 -4.97
C LEU A 283 -16.39 -14.22 -4.15
N VAL A 284 -17.51 -13.88 -4.77
CA VAL A 284 -18.74 -13.49 -4.07
C VAL A 284 -19.22 -14.56 -3.08
N PRO A 285 -19.42 -15.83 -3.47
CA PRO A 285 -19.86 -16.87 -2.52
C PRO A 285 -18.81 -17.19 -1.46
N ARG A 286 -17.52 -16.88 -1.71
CA ARG A 286 -16.42 -17.15 -0.76
C ARG A 286 -16.41 -16.22 0.45
N ARG A 287 -17.12 -15.09 0.38
CA ARG A 287 -17.18 -14.07 1.44
C ARG A 287 -18.38 -14.22 2.36
N VAL A 288 -19.37 -15.02 1.97
CA VAL A 288 -20.64 -15.12 2.69
C VAL A 288 -20.40 -15.66 4.10
N GLY A 289 -20.83 -14.89 5.11
CA GLY A 289 -20.70 -15.26 6.52
C GLY A 289 -19.30 -15.05 7.11
N LEU A 290 -18.37 -14.44 6.35
CA LEU A 290 -17.06 -14.07 6.83
C LEU A 290 -17.00 -12.58 7.15
N GLU A 291 -16.11 -12.23 8.07
CA GLU A 291 -15.75 -10.85 8.34
C GLU A 291 -14.65 -10.39 7.36
N ARG A 292 -14.49 -9.07 7.19
CA ARG A 292 -13.57 -8.51 6.20
C ARG A 292 -12.12 -9.00 6.38
N TRP A 293 -11.67 -9.20 7.61
CA TRP A 293 -10.32 -9.69 7.90
C TRP A 293 -10.09 -11.16 7.55
N ASP A 294 -11.15 -11.92 7.25
CA ASP A 294 -11.10 -13.31 6.79
C ASP A 294 -11.38 -13.45 5.28
N HIS A 295 -11.68 -12.34 4.58
CA HIS A 295 -11.77 -12.35 3.13
C HIS A 295 -10.42 -12.73 2.51
N ARG A 296 -10.45 -13.61 1.50
CA ARG A 296 -9.28 -14.07 0.74
C ARG A 296 -9.58 -13.99 -0.75
N VAL A 297 -8.53 -13.97 -1.57
CA VAL A 297 -8.65 -14.24 -3.02
C VAL A 297 -8.44 -15.73 -3.35
N ALA A 298 -7.95 -16.52 -2.39
CA ALA A 298 -8.66 -17.69 -1.87
C ALA A 298 -9.71 -18.39 -2.76
N GLY A 299 -9.34 -19.15 -3.80
CA GLY A 299 -10.31 -19.93 -4.59
C GLY A 299 -11.07 -19.15 -5.66
N ILE A 300 -10.51 -18.02 -6.11
CA ILE A 300 -10.82 -17.37 -7.39
C ILE A 300 -10.75 -18.37 -8.55
N SER A 301 -11.65 -18.28 -9.52
CA SER A 301 -11.65 -19.18 -10.67
C SER A 301 -10.56 -18.80 -11.70
N PRO A 302 -10.07 -19.75 -12.51
CA PRO A 302 -9.09 -19.45 -13.56
C PRO A 302 -9.56 -18.37 -14.54
N GLU A 303 -10.86 -18.33 -14.86
CA GLU A 303 -11.44 -17.31 -15.74
C GLU A 303 -11.37 -15.91 -15.13
N ASP A 304 -11.59 -15.80 -13.81
CA ASP A 304 -11.50 -14.54 -13.08
C ASP A 304 -10.04 -14.07 -12.96
N ILE A 305 -9.09 -14.99 -12.78
CA ILE A 305 -7.65 -14.69 -12.77
C ILE A 305 -7.22 -14.10 -14.11
N GLU A 306 -7.62 -14.72 -15.23
CA GLU A 306 -7.27 -14.21 -16.56
C GLU A 306 -7.92 -12.85 -16.82
N ARG A 307 -9.18 -12.63 -16.42
CA ARG A 307 -9.83 -11.30 -16.51
C ARG A 307 -9.10 -10.23 -15.72
N VAL A 308 -8.66 -10.54 -14.50
CA VAL A 308 -7.87 -9.62 -13.67
C VAL A 308 -6.54 -9.29 -14.35
N LYS A 309 -5.85 -10.28 -14.91
CA LYS A 309 -4.57 -10.08 -15.62
C LYS A 309 -4.74 -9.28 -16.91
N ASP A 310 -5.77 -9.54 -17.68
CA ASP A 310 -6.10 -8.76 -18.88
C ASP A 310 -6.42 -7.31 -18.52
N ARG A 311 -7.21 -7.10 -17.46
CA ARG A 311 -7.51 -5.76 -16.95
C ARG A 311 -6.25 -5.05 -16.49
N LEU A 312 -5.35 -5.73 -15.78
CA LEU A 312 -4.08 -5.19 -15.30
C LEU A 312 -3.16 -4.81 -16.46
N ALA A 313 -3.03 -5.66 -17.47
CA ALA A 313 -2.26 -5.36 -18.67
C ALA A 313 -2.78 -4.09 -19.37
N GLN A 314 -4.10 -3.99 -19.58
CA GLN A 314 -4.73 -2.80 -20.16
C GLN A 314 -4.47 -1.53 -19.34
N MET A 315 -4.49 -1.64 -18.00
CA MET A 315 -4.25 -0.50 -17.13
C MET A 315 -2.79 -0.03 -17.17
N LEU A 316 -1.83 -0.95 -17.31
CA LEU A 316 -0.39 -0.63 -17.37
C LEU A 316 0.05 -0.02 -18.72
N GLU A 317 -0.70 -0.27 -19.79
CA GLU A 317 -0.50 0.38 -21.10
C GLU A 317 -0.87 1.87 -21.10
N ARG A 318 -1.70 2.31 -20.14
CA ARG A 318 -2.12 3.70 -20.06
C ARG A 318 -0.92 4.62 -19.79
N PRO A 319 -0.92 5.84 -20.33
CA PRO A 319 0.08 6.84 -19.97
C PRO A 319 0.08 7.05 -18.46
N ALA A 320 1.28 7.13 -17.88
CA ALA A 320 1.46 7.45 -16.47
C ALA A 320 0.72 8.76 -16.14
N VAL A 321 -0.10 8.76 -15.08
CA VAL A 321 -0.69 9.98 -14.54
C VAL A 321 0.46 10.88 -14.10
N THR A 322 0.74 11.91 -14.88
CA THR A 322 1.75 12.90 -14.50
C THR A 322 1.16 13.75 -13.37
N ALA A 323 1.94 13.94 -12.29
CA ALA A 323 1.58 14.86 -11.21
C ALA A 323 1.42 16.32 -11.68
N SER A 324 1.68 16.61 -12.95
CA SER A 324 1.41 17.88 -13.61
C SER A 324 0.04 17.86 -14.30
N ALA A 325 -1.03 17.87 -13.51
CA ALA A 325 -2.17 18.70 -13.91
C ALA A 325 -1.72 20.16 -13.68
N ALA A 326 -0.96 20.71 -14.62
CA ALA A 326 -0.89 22.15 -14.77
C ALA A 326 -2.29 22.57 -15.22
N TRP A 327 -3.14 22.90 -14.25
CA TRP A 327 -4.35 23.67 -14.50
C TRP A 327 -3.88 25.01 -15.09
N MET A 328 -3.96 25.13 -16.42
CA MET A 328 -3.90 26.41 -17.14
C MET A 328 -5.31 26.93 -17.37
#